data_AF-A0A370PDM9-F1
#
_entry.id   AF-A0A370PDM9-F1
#
_cell.length_a   1.000
_cell.length_b   1.000
_cell.length_c   1.000
_cell.angle_alpha   90.00
_cell.angle_beta   90.00
_cell.angle_gamma   90.00
#
_symmetry.space_group_name_H-M   'P 1'
#
loop_
_entity.id
_entity.type
_entity.pdbx_description
1 polymer ?
#
loop_
_entity_poly.entity_id
_entity_poly.type
_entity_poly.pdbx_seq_one_letter_code
_entity_poly.pdbx_strand_id
1 'polypeptide(L)'
;MSAKLILPALSLFTLYAIWYYADANGLLELARESIERKTLPGSDAPLRTVYTGFPQLDHLLTTLTTFFWPTTDGSHPALTLHTLGFAGTFGSAWILITLESWRQGNAWTLAAFPLIFGLSAQTLTFAFAAPLYCALQLTTSITATSPTATNIYIPKTILTTLPLIFTLSYILPSSLMVLPLSSTITTDLKQLFIALWQPFPAYISILLTLSHTLFSPFTGIVR
;
A
#
# COMPACT_ATOMS: atom_id res chain seq x y z
N MET A 1 -1.09 16.12 23.78
CA MET A 1 0.17 16.72 23.29
C MET A 1 1.23 15.68 22.93
N SER A 2 1.43 14.62 23.74
CA SER A 2 2.46 13.60 23.50
C SER A 2 2.34 12.87 22.15
N ALA A 3 1.14 12.43 21.76
CA ALA A 3 0.92 11.70 20.50
C ALA A 3 1.37 12.47 19.24
N LYS A 4 1.24 13.80 19.23
CA LYS A 4 1.62 14.67 18.11
C LYS A 4 3.15 14.70 17.89
N LEU A 5 3.94 14.36 18.90
CA LEU A 5 5.40 14.27 18.83
C LEU A 5 5.87 12.81 18.70
N ILE A 6 5.22 11.89 19.40
CA ILE A 6 5.56 10.46 19.37
C ILE A 6 5.32 9.87 17.99
N LEU A 7 4.21 10.19 17.33
CA LEU A 7 3.86 9.57 16.04
C LEU A 7 4.85 9.96 14.91
N PRO A 8 5.24 11.24 14.72
CA PRO A 8 6.32 11.57 13.79
C PRO A 8 7.66 10.94 14.19
N ALA A 9 7.97 10.85 15.48
CA ALA A 9 9.19 10.18 15.94
C ALA A 9 9.18 8.68 15.59
N LEU A 10 8.04 7.99 15.71
CA LEU A 10 7.89 6.59 15.29
C LEU A 10 8.01 6.44 13.77
N SER A 11 7.47 7.38 13.00
CA SER A 11 7.67 7.41 11.54
C SER A 11 9.16 7.52 11.20
N LEU A 12 9.88 8.47 11.80
CA LEU A 12 11.33 8.64 11.61
C LEU A 12 12.15 7.44 12.14
N PHE A 13 11.71 6.80 13.22
CA PHE A 13 12.36 5.62 13.78
C PHE A 13 12.40 4.45 12.79
N THR A 14 11.55 4.44 11.76
CA THR A 14 11.60 3.46 10.66
C THR A 14 12.94 3.50 9.91
N LEU A 15 13.59 4.67 9.81
CA LEU A 15 14.93 4.79 9.22
C LEU A 15 15.97 3.93 9.96
N TYR A 16 15.83 3.83 11.28
CA TYR A 16 16.69 2.97 12.09
C TYR A 16 16.17 1.52 12.10
N ALA A 17 14.91 1.31 12.48
CA ALA A 17 14.35 -0.01 12.75
C ALA A 17 14.22 -0.89 11.50
N ILE A 18 14.04 -0.29 10.32
CA ILE A 18 13.89 -1.02 9.05
C ILE A 18 15.12 -0.80 8.19
N TRP A 19 15.42 0.44 7.81
CA TRP A 19 16.43 0.70 6.77
C TRP A 19 17.85 0.42 7.23
N TYR A 20 18.26 0.90 8.42
CA TYR A 20 19.57 0.57 8.97
C TYR A 20 19.71 -0.93 9.25
N TYR A 21 18.71 -1.59 9.83
CA TYR A 21 18.80 -3.04 10.06
C TYR A 21 18.81 -3.86 8.76
N ALA A 22 18.08 -3.45 7.72
CA ALA A 22 18.11 -4.09 6.41
C ALA A 22 19.48 -3.96 5.74
N ASP A 23 20.20 -2.87 5.98
CA ASP A 23 21.58 -2.71 5.52
C ASP A 23 22.53 -3.57 6.37
N ALA A 24 22.44 -3.43 7.70
CA ALA A 24 23.32 -4.10 8.66
C ALA A 24 23.20 -5.63 8.64
N ASN A 25 22.04 -6.19 8.26
CA ASN A 25 21.84 -7.63 8.15
C ASN A 25 22.09 -8.18 6.73
N GLY A 26 22.47 -7.34 5.77
CA GLY A 26 22.79 -7.73 4.40
C GLY A 26 21.61 -7.87 3.44
N LEU A 27 20.37 -7.61 3.88
CA LEU A 27 19.18 -7.70 3.02
C LEU A 27 19.27 -6.77 1.80
N LEU A 28 19.67 -5.52 2.01
CA LEU A 28 19.80 -4.57 0.90
C LEU A 28 20.90 -4.99 -0.09
N GLU A 29 21.97 -5.60 0.40
CA GLU A 29 23.07 -6.08 -0.44
C GLU A 29 22.62 -7.26 -1.32
N LEU A 30 21.93 -8.23 -0.75
CA LEU A 30 21.36 -9.35 -1.51
C LEU A 30 20.38 -8.89 -2.60
N ALA A 31 19.60 -7.85 -2.32
CA ALA A 31 18.71 -7.25 -3.31
C ALA A 31 19.51 -6.56 -4.44
N ARG A 32 20.55 -5.79 -4.10
CA ARG A 32 21.44 -5.15 -5.09
C ARG A 32 22.13 -6.18 -5.98
N GLU A 33 22.70 -7.24 -5.39
CA GLU A 33 23.35 -8.31 -6.14
C GLU A 33 22.39 -8.98 -7.14
N SER A 34 21.14 -9.22 -6.73
CA SER A 34 20.12 -9.80 -7.60
C SER A 34 19.79 -8.88 -8.78
N ILE A 35 19.67 -7.57 -8.53
CA ILE A 35 19.40 -6.56 -9.57
C ILE A 35 20.60 -6.43 -10.52
N GLU A 36 21.82 -6.40 -10.01
CA GLU A 36 23.05 -6.33 -10.82
C GLU A 36 23.24 -7.56 -11.71
N ARG A 37 23.00 -8.76 -11.15
CA ARG A 37 23.03 -10.02 -11.90
C ARG A 37 21.84 -10.19 -12.85
N LYS A 38 20.79 -9.38 -12.69
CA LYS A 38 19.51 -9.48 -13.41
C LYS A 38 18.86 -10.86 -13.25
N THR A 39 18.95 -11.41 -12.05
CA THR A 39 18.34 -12.70 -11.68
C THR A 39 17.44 -12.53 -10.48
N LEU A 40 16.38 -13.32 -10.40
CA LEU A 40 15.48 -13.34 -9.27
C LEU A 40 16.19 -13.86 -8.01
N PRO A 41 15.92 -13.31 -6.81
CA PRO A 41 16.55 -13.77 -5.57
C PRO A 41 16.35 -15.28 -5.36
N GLY A 42 17.45 -15.98 -5.07
CA GLY A 42 17.43 -17.43 -4.81
C GLY A 42 17.21 -18.30 -6.05
N SER A 43 17.31 -17.75 -7.26
CA SER A 43 17.19 -18.53 -8.51
C SER A 43 18.01 -17.94 -9.67
N ASP A 44 18.23 -18.72 -10.72
CA ASP A 44 18.84 -18.24 -11.97
C ASP A 44 17.81 -17.67 -12.97
N ALA A 45 16.54 -17.54 -12.56
CA ALA A 45 15.50 -17.04 -13.44
C ALA A 45 15.70 -15.54 -13.73
N PRO A 46 15.44 -15.07 -14.97
CA PRO A 46 15.64 -13.66 -15.32
C PRO A 46 14.78 -12.71 -14.50
N LEU A 47 15.40 -11.63 -14.01
CA LEU A 47 14.71 -10.49 -13.39
C LEU A 47 14.21 -9.54 -14.48
N ARG A 48 12.91 -9.23 -14.43
CA ARG A 48 12.30 -8.23 -15.29
C ARG A 48 12.77 -6.84 -14.87
N THR A 49 13.29 -6.10 -15.85
CA THR A 49 13.81 -4.73 -15.64
C THR A 49 13.05 -3.67 -16.43
N VAL A 50 12.10 -4.09 -17.28
CA VAL A 50 11.27 -3.19 -18.10
C VAL A 50 9.80 -3.57 -17.91
N TYR A 51 9.02 -2.62 -17.40
CA TYR A 51 7.59 -2.80 -17.11
C TYR A 51 6.75 -1.83 -17.94
N THR A 52 7.16 -0.57 -17.99
CA THR A 52 6.43 0.55 -18.58
C THR A 52 7.22 1.28 -19.66
N GLY A 53 8.55 1.12 -19.68
CA GLY A 53 9.45 1.87 -20.55
C GLY A 53 9.94 3.19 -19.94
N PHE A 54 9.43 3.59 -18.76
CA PHE A 54 9.92 4.76 -18.02
C PHE A 54 11.04 4.33 -17.06
N PRO A 55 12.30 4.78 -17.26
CA PRO A 55 13.45 4.22 -16.54
C PRO A 55 13.33 4.28 -15.01
N GLN A 56 12.83 5.38 -14.46
CA GLN A 56 12.70 5.57 -13.02
C GLN A 56 11.62 4.67 -12.42
N LEU A 57 10.50 4.52 -13.12
CA LEU A 57 9.39 3.66 -12.67
C LEU A 57 9.78 2.19 -12.80
N ASP A 58 10.45 1.82 -13.88
CA ASP A 58 10.92 0.46 -14.11
C ASP A 58 11.99 0.07 -13.08
N HIS A 59 12.91 0.97 -12.73
CA HIS A 59 13.86 0.76 -11.65
C HIS A 59 13.16 0.56 -10.29
N LEU A 60 12.17 1.39 -9.97
CA LEU A 60 11.38 1.25 -8.74
C LEU A 60 10.65 -0.11 -8.70
N LEU A 61 9.95 -0.47 -9.78
CA LEU A 61 9.21 -1.74 -9.87
C LEU A 61 10.14 -2.95 -9.83
N THR A 62 11.33 -2.87 -10.45
CA THR A 62 12.37 -3.91 -10.37
C THR A 62 12.84 -4.09 -8.93
N THR A 63 13.11 -2.98 -8.23
CA THR A 63 13.56 -2.99 -6.83
C THR A 63 12.50 -3.61 -5.92
N LEU A 64 11.26 -3.16 -6.04
CA LEU A 64 10.13 -3.70 -5.27
C LEU A 64 9.86 -5.17 -5.60
N THR A 65 9.94 -5.55 -6.88
CA THR A 65 9.77 -6.95 -7.30
C THR A 65 10.85 -7.85 -6.70
N THR A 66 12.11 -7.40 -6.71
CA THR A 66 13.22 -8.12 -6.09
C THR A 66 12.96 -8.35 -4.60
N PHE A 67 12.49 -7.33 -3.88
CA PHE A 67 12.16 -7.46 -2.45
C PHE A 67 10.98 -8.39 -2.17
N PHE A 68 9.88 -8.29 -2.94
CA PHE A 68 8.65 -9.07 -2.72
C PHE A 68 8.65 -10.46 -3.36
N TRP A 69 9.62 -10.78 -4.21
CA TRP A 69 9.74 -12.12 -4.79
C TRP A 69 9.86 -13.24 -3.74
N PRO A 70 10.86 -13.24 -2.84
CA PRO A 70 11.03 -14.32 -1.86
C PRO A 70 9.90 -14.42 -0.84
N THR A 71 9.08 -13.38 -0.71
CA THR A 71 7.93 -13.38 0.20
C THR A 71 6.70 -14.04 -0.41
N THR A 72 6.66 -14.20 -1.75
CA THR A 72 5.46 -14.64 -2.47
C THR A 72 5.70 -15.82 -3.41
N ASP A 73 6.94 -16.14 -3.76
CA ASP A 73 7.31 -17.26 -4.65
C ASP A 73 6.98 -18.64 -4.06
N GLY A 74 6.95 -18.75 -2.72
CA GLY A 74 6.62 -19.96 -1.98
C GLY A 74 7.83 -20.83 -1.63
N SER A 75 9.05 -20.41 -1.99
CA SER A 75 10.29 -21.12 -1.63
C SER A 75 10.57 -21.09 -0.12
N HIS A 76 10.03 -20.09 0.58
CA HIS A 76 10.18 -19.90 2.03
C HIS A 76 8.80 -19.89 2.73
N PRO A 77 8.20 -21.05 3.06
CA PRO A 77 6.83 -21.12 3.57
C PRO A 77 6.57 -20.27 4.82
N ALA A 78 7.53 -20.17 5.74
CA ALA A 78 7.41 -19.35 6.94
C ALA A 78 7.34 -17.85 6.61
N LEU A 79 8.15 -17.39 5.65
CA LEU A 79 8.15 -16.01 5.19
C LEU A 79 6.87 -15.69 4.41
N THR A 80 6.40 -16.61 3.57
CA THR A 80 5.11 -16.48 2.87
C THR A 80 3.95 -16.39 3.86
N LEU A 81 3.92 -17.25 4.88
CA LEU A 81 2.87 -17.21 5.91
C LEU A 81 2.90 -15.88 6.70
N HIS A 82 4.09 -15.41 7.07
CA HIS A 82 4.26 -14.09 7.68
C HIS A 82 3.69 -12.98 6.78
N THR A 83 4.00 -13.05 5.49
CA THR A 83 3.57 -12.06 4.49
C THR A 83 2.05 -12.05 4.31
N LEU A 84 1.39 -13.21 4.37
CA LEU A 84 -0.07 -13.29 4.36
C LEU A 84 -0.70 -12.59 5.57
N GLY A 85 -0.14 -12.81 6.77
CA GLY A 85 -0.58 -12.12 7.99
C GLY A 85 -0.33 -10.61 7.95
N PHE A 86 0.82 -10.21 7.43
CA PHE A 86 1.16 -8.81 7.17
C PHE A 86 0.15 -8.17 6.21
N ALA A 87 -0.12 -8.80 5.06
CA ALA A 87 -1.08 -8.30 4.08
C ALA A 87 -2.50 -8.20 4.66
N GLY A 88 -2.94 -9.16 5.46
CA GLY A 88 -4.24 -9.06 6.15
C GLY A 88 -4.31 -7.82 7.04
N THR A 89 -3.33 -7.65 7.93
CA THR A 89 -3.28 -6.53 8.88
C THR A 89 -3.16 -5.18 8.19
N PHE A 90 -2.27 -5.10 7.19
CA PHE A 90 -2.05 -3.91 6.38
C PHE A 90 -3.31 -3.51 5.62
N GLY A 91 -3.96 -4.47 4.94
CA GLY A 91 -5.20 -4.23 4.21
C GLY A 91 -6.32 -3.72 5.12
N SER A 92 -6.52 -4.33 6.28
CA SER A 92 -7.51 -3.88 7.26
C SER A 92 -7.24 -2.47 7.78
N ALA A 93 -5.98 -2.16 8.11
CA ALA A 93 -5.61 -0.80 8.53
C ALA A 93 -5.80 0.21 7.39
N TRP A 94 -5.50 -0.18 6.14
CA TRP A 94 -5.68 0.68 4.97
C TRP A 94 -7.15 1.02 4.70
N ILE A 95 -8.07 0.08 4.94
CA ILE A 95 -9.53 0.34 4.90
C ILE A 95 -9.89 1.46 5.86
N LEU A 96 -9.38 1.44 7.10
CA LEU A 96 -9.67 2.45 8.11
C LEU A 96 -9.11 3.82 7.73
N ILE A 97 -7.87 3.88 7.24
CA ILE A 97 -7.26 5.12 6.73
C ILE A 97 -8.09 5.68 5.57
N THR A 98 -8.50 4.82 4.65
CA THR A 98 -9.32 5.23 3.49
C THR A 98 -10.68 5.77 3.94
N LEU A 99 -11.40 5.07 4.82
CA LEU A 99 -12.68 5.55 5.36
C LEU A 99 -12.52 6.89 6.09
N GLU A 100 -11.47 7.02 6.90
CA GLU A 100 -11.19 8.25 7.62
C GLU A 100 -10.98 9.40 6.62
N SER A 101 -10.20 9.21 5.56
CA SER A 101 -9.97 10.25 4.55
C SER A 101 -11.25 10.80 3.89
N TRP A 102 -12.31 10.00 3.84
CA TRP A 102 -13.60 10.36 3.25
C TRP A 102 -14.61 10.98 4.24
N ARG A 103 -14.24 11.18 5.51
CA ARG A 103 -15.08 11.91 6.46
C ARG A 103 -15.16 13.38 6.08
N GLN A 104 -16.35 13.97 6.18
CA GLN A 104 -16.58 15.39 5.86
C GLN A 104 -15.67 16.33 6.65
N GLY A 105 -15.36 16.02 7.91
CA GLY A 105 -14.45 16.81 8.74
C GLY A 105 -12.99 16.75 8.31
N ASN A 106 -12.61 15.83 7.42
CA ASN A 106 -11.28 15.74 6.83
C ASN A 106 -11.20 16.43 5.48
N ALA A 107 -12.31 16.86 4.89
CA ALA A 107 -12.32 17.52 3.60
C ALA A 107 -11.32 18.70 3.61
N TRP A 108 -10.49 18.77 2.57
CA TRP A 108 -9.44 19.79 2.40
C TRP A 108 -8.29 19.76 3.42
N THR A 109 -8.23 18.74 4.29
CA THR A 109 -7.06 18.48 5.13
C THR A 109 -6.09 17.51 4.45
N LEU A 110 -4.86 17.39 4.97
CA LEU A 110 -3.89 16.41 4.46
C LEU A 110 -4.40 14.97 4.59
N ALA A 111 -5.25 14.68 5.56
CA ALA A 111 -5.80 13.34 5.75
C ALA A 111 -6.82 12.94 4.68
N ALA A 112 -7.34 13.88 3.88
CA ALA A 112 -8.22 13.57 2.74
C ALA A 112 -7.48 12.95 1.54
N PHE A 113 -6.14 12.87 1.58
CA PHE A 113 -5.32 12.41 0.47
C PHE A 113 -4.60 11.08 0.78
N PRO A 114 -5.34 9.97 0.95
CA PRO A 114 -4.77 8.68 1.36
C PRO A 114 -3.79 8.13 0.30
N LEU A 115 -3.92 8.54 -0.97
CA LEU A 115 -3.02 8.16 -2.05
C LEU A 115 -1.55 8.45 -1.72
N ILE A 116 -1.24 9.63 -1.19
CA ILE A 116 0.14 10.05 -0.90
C ILE A 116 0.75 9.15 0.17
N PHE A 117 0.00 8.89 1.25
CA PHE A 117 0.42 7.98 2.31
C PHE A 117 0.52 6.54 1.83
N GLY A 118 -0.33 6.15 0.88
CA GLY A 118 -0.33 4.80 0.32
C GLY A 118 0.90 4.56 -0.53
N LEU A 119 1.23 5.49 -1.43
CA LEU A 119 2.47 5.40 -2.21
C LEU A 119 3.70 5.49 -1.31
N SER A 120 3.66 6.30 -0.26
CA SER A 120 4.70 6.33 0.77
C SER A 120 4.81 5.00 1.53
N ALA A 121 3.69 4.31 1.78
CA ALA A 121 3.70 3.00 2.42
C ALA A 121 4.37 1.93 1.54
N GLN A 122 4.29 2.07 0.22
CA GLN A 122 4.94 1.15 -0.72
C GLN A 122 6.45 1.40 -0.82
N THR A 123 6.89 2.66 -0.78
CA THR A 123 8.31 3.03 -0.98
C THR A 123 9.11 3.16 0.32
N LEU A 124 8.47 3.61 1.40
CA LEU A 124 9.08 3.86 2.72
C LEU A 124 8.55 2.94 3.81
N THR A 125 7.70 1.98 3.46
CA THR A 125 6.96 1.05 4.32
C THR A 125 5.75 1.65 5.05
N PHE A 126 4.79 0.78 5.39
CA PHE A 126 3.63 1.15 6.18
C PHE A 126 3.99 1.66 7.60
N ALA A 127 5.09 1.18 8.17
CA ALA A 127 5.59 1.62 9.48
C ALA A 127 6.02 3.10 9.47
N PHE A 128 6.45 3.62 8.32
CA PHE A 128 6.68 5.05 8.14
C PHE A 128 5.37 5.81 7.92
N ALA A 129 4.54 5.35 6.99
CA ALA A 129 3.38 6.11 6.52
C ALA A 129 2.24 6.18 7.54
N ALA A 130 1.95 5.10 8.27
CA ALA A 130 0.79 5.06 9.17
C ALA A 130 0.93 6.00 10.38
N PRO A 131 2.06 6.04 11.12
CA PRO A 131 2.22 7.00 12.21
C PRO A 131 2.18 8.45 11.71
N LEU A 132 2.78 8.72 10.55
CA LEU A 132 2.74 10.05 9.95
C LEU A 132 1.31 10.48 9.60
N TYR A 133 0.54 9.60 8.96
CA TYR A 133 -0.88 9.84 8.69
C TYR A 133 -1.66 10.12 9.98
N CYS A 134 -1.49 9.29 11.01
CA CYS A 134 -2.15 9.48 12.30
C CYS A 134 -1.75 10.82 12.96
N ALA A 135 -0.49 11.23 12.87
CA ALA A 135 -0.03 12.51 13.41
C ALA A 135 -0.71 13.69 12.71
N LEU A 136 -0.76 13.64 11.37
CA LEU A 136 -1.42 14.66 10.56
C LEU A 136 -2.92 14.67 10.85
N GLN A 137 -3.55 13.51 10.93
CA GLN A 137 -4.98 13.41 11.24
C GLN A 137 -5.32 14.03 12.61
N LEU A 138 -4.54 13.73 13.65
CA LEU A 138 -4.74 14.29 14.99
C LEU A 138 -4.40 15.80 15.10
N THR A 139 -3.70 16.36 14.11
CA THR A 139 -3.29 17.78 14.10
C THR A 139 -4.18 18.64 13.24
N THR A 140 -4.63 18.13 12.08
CA THR A 140 -5.37 18.91 11.08
C THR A 140 -6.87 18.66 11.08
N SER A 141 -7.33 17.53 11.63
CA SER A 141 -8.75 17.18 11.55
C SER A 141 -9.59 17.69 12.71
N ILE A 142 -10.75 18.25 12.38
CA ILE A 142 -11.80 18.57 13.36
C ILE A 142 -12.47 17.31 13.92
N THR A 143 -12.45 16.17 13.23
CA THR A 143 -13.00 14.90 13.74
C THR A 143 -12.22 14.41 14.96
N ALA A 144 -10.93 14.76 15.05
CA ALA A 144 -10.08 14.39 16.17
C ALA A 144 -10.32 15.24 17.44
N THR A 145 -10.79 16.48 17.29
CA THR A 145 -10.93 17.41 18.43
C THR A 145 -12.39 17.66 18.84
N SER A 146 -13.32 17.65 17.89
CA SER A 146 -14.73 17.97 18.13
C SER A 146 -15.63 17.17 17.19
N PRO A 147 -15.74 15.84 17.37
CA PRO A 147 -16.56 14.99 16.50
C PRO A 147 -18.04 15.35 16.60
N THR A 148 -18.70 15.45 15.46
CA THR A 148 -20.15 15.68 15.31
C THR A 148 -20.70 14.72 14.27
N ALA A 149 -22.01 14.44 14.30
CA ALA A 149 -22.64 13.60 13.28
C ALA A 149 -22.38 14.08 11.84
N THR A 150 -22.25 15.39 11.65
CA THR A 150 -21.98 16.00 10.34
C THR A 150 -20.53 15.81 9.91
N ASN A 151 -19.55 15.98 10.80
CA ASN A 151 -18.14 15.90 10.41
C ASN A 151 -17.62 14.45 10.32
N ILE A 152 -18.24 13.50 11.02
CA ILE A 152 -17.91 12.08 10.89
C ILE A 152 -18.62 11.42 9.70
N TYR A 153 -19.55 12.12 9.05
CA TYR A 153 -20.31 11.57 7.92
C TYR A 153 -19.37 11.17 6.77
N ILE A 154 -19.61 9.98 6.22
CA ILE A 154 -18.96 9.47 5.00
C ILE A 154 -20.04 9.33 3.93
N PRO A 155 -19.81 9.78 2.68
CA PRO A 155 -20.78 9.65 1.61
C PRO A 155 -21.24 8.20 1.41
N LYS A 156 -22.55 7.98 1.25
CA LYS A 156 -23.13 6.64 1.06
C LYS A 156 -22.49 5.89 -0.11
N THR A 157 -22.22 6.59 -1.22
CA THR A 157 -21.54 6.03 -2.40
C THR A 157 -20.23 5.34 -2.02
N ILE A 158 -19.39 6.00 -1.21
CA ILE A 158 -18.11 5.46 -0.73
C ILE A 158 -18.36 4.19 0.07
N LEU A 159 -19.26 4.22 1.07
CA LEU A 159 -19.54 3.04 1.91
C LEU A 159 -20.04 1.84 1.08
N THR A 160 -20.85 2.09 0.05
CA THR A 160 -21.40 1.02 -0.79
C THR A 160 -20.40 0.45 -1.79
N THR A 161 -19.48 1.26 -2.31
CA THR A 161 -18.52 0.81 -3.34
C THR A 161 -17.18 0.36 -2.78
N LEU A 162 -16.86 0.73 -1.53
CA LEU A 162 -15.62 0.38 -0.85
C LEU A 162 -15.31 -1.13 -0.89
N PRO A 163 -16.23 -2.06 -0.55
CA PRO A 163 -15.90 -3.48 -0.54
C PRO A 163 -15.49 -4.00 -1.92
N LEU A 164 -16.20 -3.58 -2.98
CA LEU A 164 -15.89 -3.97 -4.35
C LEU A 164 -14.55 -3.38 -4.80
N ILE A 165 -14.32 -2.08 -4.55
CA ILE A 165 -13.09 -1.41 -4.95
C ILE A 165 -11.88 -2.01 -4.23
N PHE A 166 -11.96 -2.29 -2.92
CA PHE A 166 -10.89 -2.97 -2.19
C PHE A 166 -10.68 -4.40 -2.69
N THR A 167 -11.75 -5.11 -3.06
CA THR A 167 -11.64 -6.46 -3.62
C THR A 167 -10.84 -6.44 -4.93
N LEU A 168 -11.20 -5.54 -5.85
CA LEU A 168 -10.55 -5.43 -7.16
C LEU A 168 -9.14 -4.85 -7.08
N SER A 169 -8.93 -3.87 -6.20
CA SER A 169 -7.68 -3.11 -6.13
C SER A 169 -6.65 -3.76 -5.23
N TYR A 170 -7.06 -4.44 -4.16
CA TYR A 170 -6.16 -4.98 -3.14
C TYR A 170 -6.23 -6.50 -3.03
N ILE A 171 -7.41 -7.07 -2.77
CA ILE A 171 -7.54 -8.51 -2.51
C ILE A 171 -7.15 -9.34 -3.74
N LEU A 172 -7.67 -8.97 -4.90
CA LEU A 172 -7.40 -9.67 -6.16
C LEU A 172 -5.91 -9.62 -6.51
N PRO A 173 -5.23 -8.44 -6.59
CA PRO A 173 -3.79 -8.40 -6.85
C PRO A 173 -2.96 -9.14 -5.78
N SER A 174 -3.33 -9.04 -4.50
CA SER A 174 -2.62 -9.77 -3.43
C SER A 174 -2.73 -11.29 -3.61
N SER A 175 -3.90 -11.77 -4.03
CA SER A 175 -4.13 -13.18 -4.30
C SER A 175 -3.33 -13.67 -5.51
N LEU A 176 -3.20 -12.84 -6.56
CA LEU A 176 -2.40 -13.16 -7.73
C LEU A 176 -0.91 -13.31 -7.38
N MET A 177 -0.38 -12.47 -6.50
CA MET A 177 1.03 -12.55 -6.08
C MET A 177 1.40 -13.90 -5.46
N VAL A 178 0.49 -14.54 -4.72
CA VAL A 178 0.77 -15.79 -3.99
C VAL A 178 0.45 -17.06 -4.77
N LEU A 179 -0.01 -16.94 -6.02
CA LEU A 179 -0.25 -18.10 -6.87
C LEU A 179 1.05 -18.88 -7.10
N PRO A 180 1.04 -20.22 -6.99
CA PRO A 180 2.23 -21.03 -7.21
C PRO A 180 2.68 -20.96 -8.66
N LEU A 181 3.99 -21.08 -8.88
CA LEU A 181 4.55 -21.21 -10.22
C LEU A 181 4.00 -22.48 -10.89
N SER A 182 3.68 -22.38 -12.17
CA SER A 182 3.14 -23.47 -12.98
C SER A 182 3.46 -23.25 -14.46
N SER A 183 3.02 -24.15 -15.33
CA SER A 183 3.14 -23.96 -16.79
C SER A 183 2.43 -22.68 -17.29
N THR A 184 1.40 -22.22 -16.57
CA THR A 184 0.66 -20.99 -16.90
C THR A 184 1.19 -19.79 -16.12
N ILE A 185 1.46 -19.96 -14.82
CA ILE A 185 2.03 -18.91 -13.97
C ILE A 185 3.55 -18.99 -14.02
N THR A 186 4.12 -18.40 -15.07
CA THR A 186 5.57 -18.33 -15.27
C THR A 186 6.21 -17.36 -14.28
N THR A 187 7.55 -17.44 -14.15
CA THR A 187 8.33 -16.48 -13.34
C THR A 187 8.12 -15.05 -13.81
N ASP A 188 8.03 -14.82 -15.12
CA ASP A 188 7.79 -13.51 -15.71
C ASP A 188 6.40 -12.96 -15.37
N LEU A 189 5.35 -13.79 -15.50
CA LEU A 189 3.99 -13.38 -15.17
C LEU A 189 3.84 -13.07 -13.68
N LYS A 190 4.50 -13.83 -12.81
CA LYS A 190 4.49 -13.58 -11.37
C LYS A 190 5.14 -12.25 -11.00
N GLN A 191 6.23 -11.87 -11.67
CA GLN A 191 6.83 -10.54 -11.50
C GLN A 191 5.87 -9.42 -11.89
N LEU A 192 5.05 -9.62 -12.93
CA LEU A 192 3.99 -8.68 -13.30
C LEU A 192 2.89 -8.59 -12.24
N PHE A 193 2.50 -9.70 -11.60
CA PHE A 193 1.54 -9.65 -10.48
C PHE A 193 2.08 -8.86 -9.29
N ILE A 194 3.35 -9.02 -8.96
CA ILE A 194 4.01 -8.23 -7.91
C ILE A 194 3.99 -6.74 -8.28
N ALA A 195 4.38 -6.40 -9.52
CA ALA A 195 4.37 -5.02 -9.99
C ALA A 195 2.96 -4.40 -10.03
N LEU A 196 1.94 -5.18 -10.44
CA LEU A 196 0.54 -4.77 -10.48
C LEU A 196 0.00 -4.45 -9.08
N TRP A 197 0.44 -5.18 -8.06
CA TRP A 197 0.04 -4.92 -6.68
C TRP A 197 0.63 -3.60 -6.14
N GLN A 198 1.83 -3.20 -6.58
CA GLN A 198 2.53 -2.04 -6.00
C GLN A 198 1.68 -0.75 -5.93
N PRO A 199 1.02 -0.28 -7.00
CA PRO A 199 0.22 0.95 -6.95
C PRO A 199 -1.21 0.76 -6.42
N PHE A 200 -1.54 -0.32 -5.71
CA PHE A 200 -2.90 -0.55 -5.20
C PHE A 200 -3.54 0.63 -4.43
N PRO A 201 -2.81 1.45 -3.64
CA PRO A 201 -3.43 2.56 -2.92
C PRO A 201 -3.93 3.65 -3.87
N ALA A 202 -3.27 3.80 -5.03
CA ALA A 202 -3.69 4.71 -6.07
C ALA A 202 -4.95 4.20 -6.76
N TYR A 203 -5.04 2.90 -7.07
CA TYR A 203 -6.27 2.30 -7.62
C TYR A 203 -7.48 2.56 -6.73
N ILE A 204 -7.34 2.31 -5.42
CA ILE A 204 -8.41 2.55 -4.44
C ILE A 204 -8.82 4.03 -4.45
N SER A 205 -7.85 4.94 -4.32
CA SER A 205 -8.13 6.38 -4.22
C SER A 205 -8.79 6.92 -5.48
N ILE A 206 -8.29 6.52 -6.65
CA ILE A 206 -8.82 6.95 -7.96
C ILE A 206 -10.23 6.39 -8.17
N LEU A 207 -10.43 5.08 -7.98
CA LEU A 207 -11.73 4.44 -8.19
C LEU A 207 -12.81 4.94 -7.22
N LEU A 208 -12.46 5.19 -5.95
CA LEU A 208 -13.41 5.78 -4.99
C LEU A 208 -13.77 7.20 -5.38
N THR A 209 -12.80 8.00 -5.81
CA THR A 209 -13.04 9.37 -6.26
C THR A 209 -13.95 9.38 -7.50
N LEU A 210 -13.64 8.56 -8.50
CA LEU A 210 -14.45 8.39 -9.70
C LEU A 210 -15.86 7.92 -9.33
N SER A 211 -15.98 6.90 -8.48
CA SER A 211 -17.27 6.39 -8.00
C SER A 211 -18.09 7.49 -7.33
N HIS A 212 -17.49 8.28 -6.44
CA HIS A 212 -18.18 9.38 -5.78
C HIS A 212 -18.61 10.45 -6.78
N THR A 213 -17.73 10.90 -7.68
CA THR A 213 -18.07 11.95 -8.67
C THR A 213 -19.18 11.52 -9.63
N LEU A 214 -19.17 10.26 -10.08
CA LEU A 214 -20.14 9.76 -11.06
C LEU A 214 -21.48 9.36 -10.43
N PHE A 215 -21.48 8.81 -9.21
CA PHE A 215 -22.69 8.25 -8.61
C PHE A 215 -23.29 9.07 -7.47
N SER A 216 -22.56 10.04 -6.90
CA SER A 216 -23.11 10.93 -5.85
C SER A 216 -24.38 11.66 -6.29
N PRO A 217 -24.50 12.19 -7.53
CA PRO A 217 -25.73 12.85 -7.99
C PRO A 217 -26.98 11.95 -7.94
N PHE A 218 -26.81 10.64 -8.14
CA PHE A 218 -27.90 9.67 -8.17
C PHE A 218 -28.28 9.13 -6.79
N THR A 219 -27.37 9.24 -5.81
CA THR A 219 -27.61 8.79 -4.43
C THR A 219 -28.19 9.87 -3.50
N GLY A 220 -28.31 11.11 -3.99
CA GLY A 220 -28.84 12.26 -3.24
C GLY A 220 -30.37 12.41 -3.22
N ILE A 221 -31.13 11.52 -3.88
CA ILE A 221 -32.58 11.68 -4.10
C ILE A 221 -33.44 11.21 -2.91
N VAL A 222 -32.86 10.72 -1.82
CA VAL A 222 -33.64 10.38 -0.61
C VAL A 222 -33.15 11.21 0.57
N ARG A 223 -33.77 12.38 0.73
CA ARG A 223 -33.86 13.12 1.99
C ARG A 223 -35.32 13.36 2.31
#